data_AF-A0AAV0NTQ1-F1
#
_entry.id   AF-A0AAV0NTQ1-F1
#
_cell.length_a   1.000
_cell.length_b   1.000
_cell.length_c   1.000
_cell.angle_alpha   90.00
_cell.angle_beta   90.00
_cell.angle_gamma   90.00
#
_symmetry.space_group_name_H-M   'P 1'
#
loop_
_entity.id
_entity.type
_entity.pdbx_description
1 polymer ?
#
loop_
_entity_poly.entity_id
_entity_poly.type
_entity_poly.pdbx_seq_one_letter_code
_entity_poly.pdbx_strand_id
1 'polypeptide(L)'
;MYNDSKELSGKASDNRTLHQLQIELRGRLTQKKFLLILDDVWNESDREWDLLQTPLKYGAKGSKIIATTRHLNVASVMSTTDTYHLNPLTSDDCWMIFSSCASLVEKCQGLPLAARTLGALLHTEQDVEKWEKILKSNLWDLHDEILPALILSYQYLPSYLKQCFAYCAIFPKEDLKIYRCPDLMAIPEEGLPSSLSSMSILRCPFLEQRCQQDKGEDWSKISHIPNLEIGHYNI
;
A
#
# COMPACT_ATOMS: atom_id res chain seq x y z
N MET A 1 15.72 -25.67 -24.71
CA MET A 1 15.97 -25.06 -23.38
C MET A 1 15.04 -23.87 -23.27
N TYR A 2 13.83 -24.09 -22.74
CA TYR A 2 12.83 -23.05 -22.52
C TYR A 2 12.40 -23.11 -21.05
N ASN A 3 12.21 -21.93 -20.48
CA ASN A 3 11.97 -21.63 -19.07
C ASN A 3 10.78 -22.38 -18.47
N ASP A 4 11.01 -23.02 -17.31
CA ASP A 4 9.97 -23.42 -16.35
C ASP A 4 9.84 -22.31 -15.28
N SER A 5 9.20 -21.20 -15.64
CA SER A 5 8.59 -20.30 -14.66
C SER A 5 7.23 -20.89 -14.27
N LYS A 6 7.20 -21.67 -13.18
CA LYS A 6 5.94 -22.13 -12.57
C LYS A 6 5.23 -20.95 -11.91
N GLU A 7 4.22 -20.43 -12.60
CA GLU A 7 3.16 -19.64 -11.97
C GLU A 7 2.42 -20.51 -10.93
N LEU A 8 2.34 -19.99 -9.71
CA LEU A 8 1.66 -20.64 -8.59
C LEU A 8 0.15 -20.40 -8.70
N SER A 9 -0.53 -21.27 -9.45
CA SER A 9 -2.00 -21.39 -9.38
C SER A 9 -2.40 -21.97 -8.02
N GLY A 10 -2.90 -21.10 -7.13
CA GLY A 10 -3.45 -21.47 -5.84
C GLY A 10 -4.78 -22.20 -5.99
N LYS A 11 -4.83 -23.47 -5.56
CA LYS A 11 -6.09 -24.19 -5.36
C LYS A 11 -6.80 -23.62 -4.12
N ALA A 12 -8.08 -23.30 -4.28
CA ALA A 12 -8.98 -22.78 -3.28
C ALA A 12 -9.31 -23.81 -2.17
N SER A 13 -9.70 -23.29 -1.00
CA SER A 13 -10.00 -23.97 0.28
C SER A 13 -8.76 -24.29 1.13
N ASP A 14 -8.31 -23.34 1.94
CA ASP A 14 -7.39 -23.68 3.02
C ASP A 14 -7.67 -22.83 4.27
N ASN A 15 -8.47 -23.38 5.18
CA ASN A 15 -8.78 -22.81 6.47
C ASN A 15 -7.59 -23.03 7.44
N ARG A 16 -6.44 -22.45 7.10
CA ARG A 16 -5.19 -22.64 7.83
C ARG A 16 -5.07 -21.64 8.96
N THR A 17 -4.83 -22.13 10.18
CA THR A 17 -4.44 -21.26 11.31
C THR A 17 -3.07 -20.62 11.04
N LEU A 18 -2.78 -19.47 11.68
CA LEU A 18 -1.45 -18.83 11.57
C LEU A 18 -0.31 -19.82 11.83
N HIS A 19 -0.49 -20.71 12.80
CA HIS A 19 0.48 -21.74 13.12
C HIS A 19 0.67 -22.74 11.97
N GLN A 20 -0.40 -23.17 11.30
CA GLN A 20 -0.33 -24.06 10.13
C GLN A 20 0.36 -23.37 8.95
N LEU A 21 0.05 -22.09 8.69
CA LEU A 21 0.73 -21.29 7.68
C LEU A 21 2.22 -21.16 7.97
N GLN A 22 2.60 -20.94 9.23
CA GLN A 22 4.00 -20.89 9.64
C GLN A 22 4.71 -22.24 9.45
N ILE A 23 4.07 -23.36 9.81
CA ILE A 23 4.64 -24.70 9.60
C ILE A 23 4.85 -24.97 8.11
N GLU A 24 3.86 -24.66 7.29
CA GLU A 24 3.94 -24.91 5.85
C GLU A 24 4.99 -24.00 5.19
N LEU A 25 4.98 -22.71 5.51
CA LEU A 25 5.95 -21.77 4.99
C LEU A 25 7.37 -22.18 5.40
N ARG A 26 7.57 -22.55 6.67
CA ARG A 26 8.83 -23.12 7.16
C ARG A 26 9.25 -24.34 6.35
N GLY A 27 8.36 -25.31 6.17
CA GLY A 27 8.64 -26.52 5.39
C GLY A 27 9.04 -26.21 3.95
N ARG A 28 8.37 -25.23 3.32
CA ARG A 28 8.66 -24.79 1.95
C ARG A 28 9.99 -24.05 1.82
N LEU A 29 10.41 -23.32 2.85
CA LEU A 29 11.63 -22.52 2.86
C LEU A 29 12.87 -23.28 3.35
N THR A 30 12.68 -24.38 4.10
CA THR A 30 13.77 -25.18 4.64
C THR A 30 14.75 -25.58 3.54
N GLN A 31 16.03 -25.25 3.73
CA GLN A 31 17.13 -25.49 2.77
C GLN A 31 16.98 -24.81 1.40
N LYS A 32 16.06 -23.85 1.26
CA LYS A 32 15.91 -23.04 0.04
C LYS A 32 16.45 -21.64 0.24
N LYS A 33 17.20 -21.16 -0.76
CA LYS A 33 17.61 -19.76 -0.84
C LYS A 33 16.47 -18.96 -1.45
N PHE A 34 16.10 -17.84 -0.82
CA PHE A 34 15.00 -16.99 -1.27
C PHE A 34 15.33 -15.51 -1.17
N LEU A 35 14.61 -14.70 -1.96
CA LEU A 35 14.52 -13.25 -1.82
C LEU A 35 13.05 -12.91 -1.61
N LEU A 36 12.74 -12.23 -0.51
CA LEU A 36 11.38 -11.77 -0.18
C LEU A 36 11.38 -10.24 -0.18
N ILE A 37 10.41 -9.63 -0.86
CA ILE A 37 10.22 -8.17 -0.90
C ILE A 37 8.89 -7.88 -0.22
N LEU A 38 8.93 -7.08 0.84
CA LEU A 38 7.77 -6.60 1.58
C LEU A 38 7.59 -5.12 1.23
N ASP A 39 6.59 -4.82 0.40
CA ASP A 39 6.38 -3.45 -0.12
C ASP A 39 5.38 -2.67 0.76
N ASP A 40 5.69 -1.41 1.04
CA ASP A 40 4.90 -0.44 1.83
C ASP A 40 4.47 -0.96 3.22
N VAL A 41 5.45 -1.39 4.05
CA VAL A 41 5.17 -1.87 5.41
C VAL A 41 4.89 -0.71 6.37
N TRP A 42 3.82 -0.84 7.15
CA TRP A 42 3.37 0.16 8.13
C TRP A 42 3.37 -0.29 9.60
N ASN A 43 3.59 -1.58 9.87
CA ASN A 43 3.41 -2.11 11.23
C ASN A 43 4.65 -1.85 12.08
N GLU A 44 4.47 -1.17 13.21
CA GLU A 44 5.52 -0.85 14.19
C GLU A 44 5.62 -1.90 15.32
N SER A 45 4.83 -2.97 15.28
CA SER A 45 4.83 -4.04 16.29
C SER A 45 6.01 -5.00 16.11
N ASP A 46 6.98 -4.91 17.02
CA ASP A 46 8.09 -5.87 17.12
C ASP A 46 7.58 -7.32 17.21
N ARG A 47 6.51 -7.53 17.99
CA ARG A 47 5.95 -8.87 18.24
C ARG A 47 5.40 -9.50 16.97
N GLU A 48 4.68 -8.73 16.16
CA GLU A 48 4.14 -9.25 14.89
C GLU A 48 5.25 -9.53 13.88
N TRP A 49 6.29 -8.69 13.86
CA TRP A 49 7.46 -8.94 13.04
C TRP A 49 8.18 -10.23 13.45
N ASP A 50 8.36 -10.49 14.75
CA ASP A 50 8.92 -11.74 15.26
C ASP A 50 8.11 -12.98 14.82
N LEU A 51 6.78 -12.88 14.86
CA LEU A 51 5.88 -13.94 14.40
C LEU A 51 6.03 -14.20 12.90
N LEU A 52 6.15 -13.14 12.09
CA LEU A 52 6.36 -13.25 10.64
C LEU A 52 7.76 -13.81 10.31
N GLN A 53 8.79 -13.40 11.05
CA GLN A 53 10.16 -13.86 10.83
C GLN A 53 10.38 -15.34 11.19
N THR A 54 9.62 -15.86 12.16
CA THR A 54 9.80 -17.23 12.70
C THR A 54 9.95 -18.31 11.62
N PRO A 55 9.05 -18.43 10.61
CA PRO A 55 9.22 -19.40 9.52
C PRO A 55 10.34 -19.04 8.53
N LEU A 56 10.65 -17.75 8.36
CA LEU A 56 11.64 -17.25 7.39
C LEU A 56 13.09 -17.58 7.80
N LYS A 57 13.35 -17.73 9.10
CA LYS A 57 14.67 -18.10 9.66
C LYS A 57 15.18 -19.48 9.19
N TYR A 58 14.32 -20.33 8.63
CA TYR A 58 14.69 -21.67 8.13
C TYR A 58 15.22 -21.69 6.69
N GLY A 59 15.32 -20.52 6.04
CA GLY A 59 15.95 -20.39 4.72
C GLY A 59 17.41 -20.83 4.71
N ALA A 60 17.89 -21.24 3.52
CA ALA A 60 19.31 -21.50 3.31
C ALA A 60 20.15 -20.22 3.47
N LYS A 61 21.44 -20.39 3.76
CA LYS A 61 22.39 -19.27 3.87
C LYS A 61 22.37 -18.43 2.60
N GLY A 62 22.28 -17.11 2.78
CA GLY A 62 22.20 -16.14 1.70
C GLY A 62 20.78 -15.80 1.26
N SER A 63 19.74 -16.31 1.92
CA SER A 63 18.38 -15.75 1.81
C SER A 63 18.36 -14.30 2.30
N LYS A 64 17.52 -13.49 1.65
CA LYS A 64 17.42 -12.04 1.91
C LYS A 64 15.95 -11.61 1.97
N ILE A 65 15.69 -10.65 2.84
CA ILE A 65 14.40 -9.97 2.93
C ILE A 65 14.69 -8.48 2.73
N ILE A 66 13.93 -7.83 1.87
CA ILE A 66 13.95 -6.39 1.66
C ILE A 66 12.57 -5.88 2.04
N ALA A 67 12.51 -4.91 2.93
CA ALA A 67 11.27 -4.21 3.26
C ALA A 67 11.38 -2.75 2.81
N THR A 68 10.33 -2.21 2.20
CA THR A 68 10.20 -0.79 1.91
C THR A 68 9.17 -0.19 2.87
N THR A 69 9.44 0.99 3.38
CA THR A 69 8.53 1.71 4.26
C THR A 69 8.79 3.21 4.15
N ARG A 70 7.77 4.00 4.48
CA ARG A 70 7.86 5.45 4.63
C ARG A 70 8.12 5.87 6.09
N HIS A 71 8.12 4.93 7.03
CA HIS A 71 8.20 5.19 8.46
C HIS A 71 9.54 4.74 9.04
N LEU A 72 10.28 5.67 9.64
CA LEU A 72 11.57 5.38 10.28
C LEU A 72 11.43 4.38 11.44
N ASN A 73 10.34 4.46 12.21
CA ASN A 73 10.05 3.52 13.29
C ASN A 73 9.90 2.09 12.78
N VAL A 74 9.09 1.89 11.74
CA VAL A 74 8.93 0.58 11.07
C VAL A 74 10.28 0.07 10.58
N ALA A 75 11.09 0.94 9.95
CA ALA A 75 12.43 0.56 9.52
C ALA A 75 13.32 0.13 10.69
N SER A 76 13.25 0.82 11.83
CA SER A 76 14.01 0.47 13.04
C SER A 76 13.59 -0.89 13.62
N VAL A 77 12.28 -1.18 13.63
CA VAL A 77 11.72 -2.46 14.09
C VAL A 77 12.16 -3.62 13.18
N MET A 78 12.14 -3.39 11.87
CA MET A 78 12.43 -4.44 10.89
C MET A 78 13.93 -4.62 10.61
N SER A 79 14.73 -3.61 10.93
CA SER A 79 16.14 -3.55 10.57
C SER A 79 16.95 -4.64 11.28
N THR A 80 17.72 -5.37 10.48
CA THR A 80 18.79 -6.27 10.95
C THR A 80 20.16 -5.83 10.45
N THR A 81 20.19 -4.81 9.60
CA THR A 81 21.35 -4.20 8.93
C THR A 81 21.03 -2.74 8.67
N ASP A 82 22.05 -1.92 8.37
CA ASP A 82 21.87 -0.49 8.08
C ASP A 82 20.70 -0.21 7.14
N THR A 83 19.79 0.66 7.58
CA THR A 83 18.65 1.10 6.80
C THR A 83 19.15 1.93 5.63
N TYR A 84 18.76 1.54 4.41
CA TYR A 84 19.08 2.31 3.22
C TYR A 84 18.05 3.42 3.03
N HIS A 85 18.44 4.65 3.34
CA HIS A 85 17.62 5.83 3.08
C HIS A 85 17.69 6.19 1.60
N LEU A 86 16.53 6.17 0.93
CA LEU A 86 16.42 6.62 -0.46
C LEU A 86 16.55 8.15 -0.50
N ASN A 87 17.62 8.62 -1.12
CA ASN A 87 17.82 10.05 -1.34
C ASN A 87 16.99 10.54 -2.53
N PRO A 88 16.62 11.83 -2.56
CA PRO A 88 16.08 12.46 -3.76
C PRO A 88 17.02 12.30 -4.96
N LEU A 89 16.46 12.32 -6.16
CA LEU A 89 17.23 12.30 -7.40
C LEU A 89 18.05 13.58 -7.54
N THR A 90 19.18 13.45 -8.24
CA THR A 90 19.93 14.62 -8.68
C THR A 90 19.15 15.38 -9.76
N SER A 91 19.48 16.65 -9.98
CA SER A 91 18.87 17.45 -11.06
C SER A 91 19.08 16.80 -12.43
N ASP A 92 20.23 16.17 -12.67
CA ASP A 92 20.53 15.48 -13.92
C ASP A 92 19.68 14.21 -14.11
N ASP A 93 19.50 13.43 -13.04
CA ASP A 93 18.62 12.25 -13.08
C ASP A 93 17.15 12.64 -13.25
N CYS A 94 16.70 13.70 -12.57
CA CYS A 94 15.38 14.27 -12.79
C CYS A 94 15.21 14.79 -14.22
N TRP A 95 16.24 15.41 -14.80
CA TRP A 95 16.24 15.86 -16.19
C TRP A 95 16.02 14.69 -17.16
N MET A 96 16.67 13.54 -16.92
CA MET A 96 16.46 12.34 -17.72
C MET A 96 15.02 11.82 -17.66
N ILE A 97 14.35 11.93 -16.52
CA ILE A 97 12.93 11.56 -16.38
C ILE A 97 12.02 12.56 -17.09
N PHE A 98 12.37 13.86 -17.04
CA PHE A 98 11.54 14.96 -17.49
C PHE A 98 11.64 15.25 -19.00
N SER A 99 12.82 14.99 -19.60
CA SER A 99 13.08 15.04 -21.05
C SER A 99 12.68 16.35 -21.78
N SER A 100 12.52 17.50 -21.10
CA SER A 100 12.01 18.72 -21.80
C SER A 100 12.17 20.12 -21.14
N CYS A 101 12.19 20.33 -19.80
CA CYS A 101 12.19 21.71 -19.22
C CYS A 101 12.94 21.88 -17.88
N ALA A 102 14.06 22.62 -17.90
CA ALA A 102 15.06 22.58 -16.82
C ALA A 102 14.59 23.36 -15.58
N SER A 103 13.82 24.43 -15.79
CA SER A 103 13.26 25.25 -14.73
C SER A 103 12.20 24.55 -13.88
N LEU A 104 11.54 23.51 -14.41
CA LEU A 104 10.61 22.68 -13.63
C LEU A 104 11.31 21.54 -12.89
N VAL A 105 12.48 21.11 -13.35
CA VAL A 105 13.28 20.10 -12.63
C VAL A 105 13.67 20.60 -11.24
N GLU A 106 14.03 21.87 -11.12
CA GLU A 106 14.31 22.48 -9.81
C GLU A 106 13.07 22.47 -8.90
N LYS A 107 11.88 22.72 -9.46
CA LYS A 107 10.61 22.67 -8.72
C LYS A 107 10.24 21.26 -8.25
N CYS A 108 10.78 20.21 -8.87
CA CYS A 108 10.55 18.82 -8.46
C CYS A 108 11.32 18.42 -7.20
N GLN A 109 12.34 19.20 -6.79
CA GLN A 109 13.17 18.92 -5.62
C GLN A 109 13.73 17.49 -5.57
N GLY A 110 14.05 16.91 -6.74
CA GLY A 110 14.56 15.54 -6.83
C GLY A 110 13.51 14.44 -6.68
N LEU A 111 12.22 14.77 -6.54
CA LEU A 111 11.16 13.76 -6.42
C LEU A 111 10.82 13.14 -7.79
N PRO A 112 11.05 11.82 -7.99
CA PRO A 112 10.79 11.17 -9.27
C PRO A 112 9.32 11.29 -9.72
N LEU A 113 8.39 11.19 -8.76
CA LEU A 113 6.96 11.26 -9.04
C LEU A 113 6.51 12.68 -9.40
N ALA A 114 7.09 13.72 -8.80
CA ALA A 114 6.83 15.10 -9.20
C ALA A 114 7.34 15.34 -10.63
N ALA A 115 8.58 14.93 -10.91
CA ALA A 115 9.19 15.04 -12.25
C ALA A 115 8.36 14.33 -13.32
N ARG A 116 7.94 13.09 -13.07
CA ARG A 116 7.11 12.32 -14.00
C ARG A 116 5.73 12.95 -14.21
N THR A 117 5.09 13.41 -13.14
CA THR A 117 3.76 14.03 -13.18
C THR A 117 3.77 15.30 -14.01
N LEU A 118 4.77 16.16 -13.81
CA LEU A 118 4.92 17.41 -14.55
C LEU A 118 5.37 17.16 -16.00
N GLY A 119 6.31 16.25 -16.22
CA GLY A 119 6.70 15.86 -17.58
C GLY A 119 5.50 15.35 -18.40
N ALA A 120 4.64 14.53 -17.79
CA ALA A 120 3.40 14.07 -18.43
C ALA A 120 2.41 15.22 -18.69
N LEU A 121 2.22 16.13 -17.74
CA LEU A 121 1.37 17.30 -17.91
C LEU A 121 1.81 18.14 -19.11
N LEU A 122 3.10 18.44 -19.20
CA LEU A 122 3.67 19.27 -20.26
C LEU A 122 3.70 18.58 -21.62
N HIS A 123 3.80 17.26 -21.64
CA HIS A 123 3.60 16.52 -22.88
C HIS A 123 2.18 16.72 -23.44
N THR A 124 1.17 16.81 -22.56
CA THR A 124 -0.23 16.97 -22.96
C THR A 124 -0.67 18.41 -23.22
N GLU A 125 -0.02 19.39 -22.58
CA GLU A 125 -0.33 20.80 -22.74
C GLU A 125 0.70 21.46 -23.65
N GLN A 126 0.31 21.90 -24.85
CA GLN A 126 1.25 22.49 -25.83
C GLN A 126 1.25 24.03 -25.83
N ASP A 127 0.40 24.65 -25.01
CA ASP A 127 0.23 26.10 -24.93
C ASP A 127 1.28 26.76 -24.02
N VAL A 128 2.18 27.54 -24.62
CA VAL A 128 3.28 28.24 -23.93
C VAL A 128 2.79 29.19 -22.83
N GLU A 129 1.64 29.85 -23.00
CA GLU A 129 1.14 30.77 -21.97
C GLU A 129 0.68 30.02 -20.71
N LYS A 130 0.12 28.82 -20.89
CA LYS A 130 -0.24 27.95 -19.76
C LYS A 130 0.99 27.39 -19.06
N TRP A 131 2.06 27.12 -19.79
CA TRP A 131 3.34 26.73 -19.18
C TRP A 131 3.87 27.82 -18.26
N GLU A 132 3.87 29.07 -18.71
CA GLU A 132 4.27 30.19 -17.87
C GLU A 132 3.40 30.31 -16.62
N LYS A 133 2.09 30.08 -16.74
CA LYS A 133 1.17 30.08 -15.59
C LYS A 133 1.48 28.95 -14.60
N ILE A 134 1.82 27.75 -15.07
CA ILE A 134 2.25 26.63 -14.23
C ILE A 134 3.55 26.98 -13.50
N LEU A 135 4.54 27.52 -14.22
CA LEU A 135 5.84 27.90 -13.66
C LEU A 135 5.74 28.98 -12.59
N LYS A 136 4.86 29.96 -12.79
CA LYS A 136 4.65 31.12 -11.91
C LYS A 136 3.55 30.88 -10.85
N SER A 137 3.07 29.65 -10.70
CA SER A 137 2.00 29.34 -9.76
C SER A 137 2.46 29.53 -8.30
N ASN A 138 1.60 30.13 -7.47
CA ASN A 138 1.80 30.22 -6.02
C ASN A 138 1.67 28.87 -5.30
N LEU A 139 1.22 27.81 -5.99
CA LEU A 139 1.14 26.47 -5.43
C LEU A 139 2.52 25.92 -5.06
N TRP A 140 3.59 26.39 -5.71
CA TRP A 140 4.96 25.99 -5.39
C TRP A 140 5.41 26.43 -3.99
N ASP A 141 4.69 27.35 -3.34
CA ASP A 141 5.00 27.86 -2.00
C ASP A 141 4.35 27.02 -0.89
N LEU A 142 3.52 26.03 -1.23
CA LEU A 142 2.90 25.13 -0.24
C LEU A 142 3.97 24.29 0.47
N HIS A 143 3.84 24.14 1.79
CA HIS A 143 4.73 23.32 2.62
C HIS A 143 4.37 21.83 2.53
N ASP A 144 4.45 21.28 1.33
CA ASP A 144 4.28 19.85 1.06
C ASP A 144 5.07 19.50 -0.21
N GLU A 145 5.96 18.52 -0.13
CA GLU A 145 7.02 18.33 -1.14
C GLU A 145 6.46 17.96 -2.51
N ILE A 146 5.42 17.12 -2.57
CA ILE A 146 4.87 16.60 -3.84
C ILE A 146 3.54 17.22 -4.23
N LEU A 147 2.79 17.74 -3.25
CA LEU A 147 1.42 18.20 -3.45
C LEU A 147 1.28 19.29 -4.52
N PRO A 148 2.19 20.29 -4.66
CA PRO A 148 2.11 21.28 -5.72
C PRO A 148 2.08 20.67 -7.12
N ALA A 149 2.94 19.67 -7.38
CA ALA A 149 3.01 18.99 -8.66
C ALA A 149 1.73 18.20 -8.96
N LEU A 150 1.15 17.54 -7.94
CA LEU A 150 -0.10 16.80 -8.07
C LEU A 150 -1.30 17.72 -8.30
N ILE A 151 -1.40 18.83 -7.56
CA ILE A 151 -2.47 19.82 -7.72
C ILE A 151 -2.41 20.44 -9.12
N LEU A 152 -1.22 20.84 -9.58
CA LEU A 152 -1.05 21.41 -10.92
C LEU A 152 -1.43 20.41 -12.01
N SER A 153 -0.97 19.16 -11.91
CA SER A 153 -1.39 18.10 -12.84
C SER A 153 -2.91 17.94 -12.85
N TYR A 154 -3.54 17.89 -11.68
CA TYR A 154 -5.00 17.80 -11.59
C TYR A 154 -5.71 19.02 -12.19
N GLN A 155 -5.24 20.24 -11.93
CA GLN A 155 -5.86 21.48 -12.43
C GLN A 155 -5.88 21.57 -13.95
N TYR A 156 -4.86 21.04 -14.61
CA TYR A 156 -4.73 21.08 -16.07
C TYR A 156 -5.22 19.81 -16.77
N LEU A 157 -5.68 18.78 -16.03
CA LEU A 157 -6.37 17.65 -16.63
C LEU A 157 -7.65 18.10 -17.38
N PRO A 158 -7.96 17.49 -18.54
CA PRO A 158 -9.26 17.59 -19.17
C PRO A 158 -10.40 17.25 -18.21
N SER A 159 -11.56 17.91 -18.37
CA SER A 159 -12.71 17.78 -17.46
C SER A 159 -13.17 16.34 -17.27
N TYR A 160 -13.21 15.54 -18.33
CA TYR A 160 -13.59 14.12 -18.26
C TYR A 160 -12.58 13.28 -17.47
N LEU A 161 -11.28 13.56 -17.54
CA LEU A 161 -10.26 12.86 -16.74
C LEU A 161 -10.29 13.29 -15.27
N LYS A 162 -10.61 14.55 -14.97
CA LYS A 162 -10.83 15.01 -13.58
C LYS A 162 -11.94 14.22 -12.91
N GLN A 163 -13.01 13.90 -13.65
CA GLN A 163 -14.11 13.05 -13.15
C GLN A 163 -13.64 11.62 -12.91
N CYS A 164 -12.88 11.03 -13.84
CA CYS A 164 -12.29 9.71 -13.64
C CYS A 164 -11.34 9.67 -12.43
N PHE A 165 -10.51 10.70 -12.25
CA PHE A 165 -9.60 10.81 -11.11
C PHE A 165 -10.36 10.97 -9.78
N ALA A 166 -11.40 11.82 -9.76
CA ALA A 166 -12.27 11.95 -8.58
C ALA A 166 -12.98 10.63 -8.25
N TYR A 167 -13.36 9.86 -9.27
CA TYR A 167 -13.92 8.52 -9.08
C TYR A 167 -12.91 7.55 -8.43
N CYS A 168 -11.62 7.66 -8.75
CA CYS A 168 -10.57 6.89 -8.06
C CYS A 168 -10.50 7.19 -6.55
N ALA A 169 -10.89 8.39 -6.12
CA ALA A 169 -10.95 8.77 -4.70
C ALA A 169 -12.23 8.29 -3.99
N ILE A 170 -13.23 7.80 -4.73
CA ILE A 170 -14.44 7.18 -4.17
C ILE A 170 -14.15 5.75 -3.72
N PHE A 171 -13.16 5.08 -4.36
CA PHE A 171 -12.70 3.80 -3.85
C PHE A 171 -12.08 4.04 -2.47
N PRO A 172 -12.59 3.37 -1.43
CA PRO A 172 -12.04 3.53 -0.11
C PRO A 172 -10.57 3.13 -0.19
N LYS A 173 -9.66 4.02 0.25
CA LYS A 173 -8.41 3.52 0.81
C LYS A 173 -8.86 2.74 2.04
N GLU A 174 -8.78 1.42 1.93
CA GLU A 174 -9.11 0.45 2.99
C GLU A 174 -10.61 0.09 3.07
N ASP A 175 -11.02 -0.78 2.14
CA ASP A 175 -12.26 -1.56 2.15
C ASP A 175 -11.90 -3.02 2.53
N LEU A 176 -12.36 -3.50 3.69
CA LEU A 176 -12.11 -4.86 4.16
C LEU A 176 -13.33 -5.76 3.96
N LYS A 177 -13.24 -6.68 2.99
CA LYS A 177 -14.29 -7.66 2.73
C LYS A 177 -13.93 -9.04 3.26
N ILE A 178 -14.66 -9.48 4.28
CA ILE A 178 -14.58 -10.83 4.84
C ILE A 178 -15.79 -11.62 4.32
N TYR A 179 -15.53 -12.52 3.37
CA TYR A 179 -16.60 -13.25 2.68
C TYR A 179 -16.40 -14.76 2.73
N ARG A 180 -17.44 -15.51 3.13
CA ARG A 180 -17.43 -16.99 3.23
C ARG A 180 -16.25 -17.52 4.05
N CYS A 181 -16.02 -16.93 5.21
CA CYS A 181 -15.05 -17.38 6.19
C CYS A 181 -15.79 -18.00 7.40
N PRO A 182 -16.38 -19.20 7.26
CA PRO A 182 -17.21 -19.79 8.30
C PRO A 182 -16.44 -20.16 9.57
N ASP A 183 -15.11 -20.21 9.49
CA ASP A 183 -14.24 -20.61 10.59
C ASP A 183 -13.41 -19.45 11.17
N LEU A 184 -13.57 -18.24 10.62
CA LEU A 184 -12.95 -17.04 11.21
C LEU A 184 -13.75 -16.65 12.45
N MET A 185 -13.21 -17.01 13.61
CA MET A 185 -13.94 -16.93 14.87
C MET A 185 -13.85 -15.59 15.57
N ALA A 186 -12.93 -14.69 15.23
CA ALA A 186 -12.81 -13.41 15.93
C ALA A 186 -12.02 -12.36 15.13
N ILE A 187 -12.19 -11.09 15.50
CA ILE A 187 -11.31 -9.99 15.12
C ILE A 187 -10.07 -9.98 16.04
N PRO A 188 -8.85 -9.67 15.53
CA PRO A 188 -7.64 -9.56 16.34
C PRO A 188 -7.83 -8.74 17.62
N GLU A 189 -7.08 -9.07 18.67
CA GLU A 189 -7.20 -8.39 19.97
C GLU A 189 -6.79 -6.91 19.87
N GLU A 190 -5.82 -6.58 19.01
CA GLU A 190 -5.42 -5.20 18.73
C GLU A 190 -6.47 -4.38 17.96
N GLY A 191 -7.53 -5.03 17.47
CA GLY A 191 -8.57 -4.43 16.66
C GLY A 191 -8.17 -4.26 15.19
N LEU A 192 -8.98 -3.51 14.45
CA LEU A 192 -8.73 -3.18 13.05
C LEU A 192 -8.17 -1.76 12.92
N PRO A 193 -7.37 -1.47 11.89
CA PRO A 193 -6.78 -0.14 11.71
C PRO A 193 -7.85 0.96 11.64
N SER A 194 -7.53 2.13 12.20
CA SER A 194 -8.44 3.30 12.25
C SER A 194 -8.64 3.98 10.90
N SER A 195 -7.82 3.63 9.91
CA SER A 195 -7.89 4.11 8.54
C SER A 195 -8.92 3.36 7.67
N LEU A 196 -9.50 2.26 8.17
CA LEU A 196 -10.58 1.54 7.51
C LEU A 196 -11.84 2.40 7.42
N SER A 197 -12.29 2.59 6.18
CA SER A 197 -13.47 3.40 5.88
C SER A 197 -14.69 2.53 5.55
N SER A 198 -14.49 1.27 5.16
CA SER A 198 -15.57 0.31 4.98
C SER A 198 -15.15 -1.12 5.33
N MET A 199 -16.08 -1.90 5.86
CA MET A 199 -15.90 -3.33 6.08
C MET A 199 -17.21 -4.09 5.87
N SER A 200 -17.15 -5.20 5.13
CA SER A 200 -18.28 -6.11 4.93
C SER A 200 -17.95 -7.52 5.43
N ILE A 201 -18.77 -8.08 6.33
CA ILE A 201 -18.73 -9.46 6.82
C ILE A 201 -19.97 -10.19 6.28
N LEU A 202 -19.75 -11.14 5.39
CA LEU A 202 -20.82 -11.84 4.67
C LEU A 202 -20.54 -13.34 4.63
N ARG A 203 -21.51 -14.20 4.98
CA ARG A 203 -21.35 -15.67 5.05
C ARG A 203 -20.30 -16.12 6.06
N CYS A 204 -20.19 -15.43 7.19
CA CYS A 204 -19.22 -15.73 8.25
C CYS A 204 -19.93 -15.92 9.60
N PRO A 205 -20.65 -17.03 9.83
CA PRO A 205 -21.56 -17.20 10.97
C PRO A 205 -20.98 -16.82 12.34
N PHE A 206 -19.77 -17.25 12.68
CA PHE A 206 -19.16 -16.89 13.98
C PHE A 206 -18.78 -15.42 14.07
N LEU A 207 -18.21 -14.87 13.00
CA LEU A 207 -17.79 -13.47 12.97
C LEU A 207 -18.98 -12.52 12.92
N GLU A 208 -20.03 -12.86 12.17
CA GLU A 208 -21.31 -12.13 12.16
C GLU A 208 -21.92 -12.07 13.57
N GLN A 209 -21.85 -13.16 14.33
CA GLN A 209 -22.34 -13.21 15.70
C GLN A 209 -21.50 -12.34 16.65
N ARG A 210 -20.17 -12.40 16.56
CA ARG A 210 -19.27 -11.66 17.45
C ARG A 210 -19.08 -10.20 17.09
N CYS A 211 -19.30 -9.84 15.83
CA CYS A 211 -19.28 -8.47 15.36
C CYS A 211 -20.68 -7.84 15.40
N GLN A 212 -21.67 -8.51 15.99
CA GLN A 212 -23.03 -7.98 16.09
C GLN A 212 -23.05 -6.62 16.80
N GLN A 213 -23.73 -5.65 16.19
CA GLN A 213 -23.82 -4.29 16.70
C GLN A 213 -24.26 -4.24 18.17
N ASP A 214 -23.47 -3.54 18.98
CA ASP A 214 -23.67 -3.24 20.41
C ASP A 214 -23.79 -4.44 21.36
N LYS A 215 -23.60 -5.66 20.85
CA LYS A 215 -23.81 -6.91 21.60
C LYS A 215 -22.68 -7.93 21.41
N GLY A 216 -22.04 -7.87 20.25
CA GLY A 216 -20.96 -8.76 19.88
C GLY A 216 -19.69 -8.46 20.67
N GLU A 217 -18.99 -9.52 21.08
CA GLU A 217 -17.75 -9.43 21.85
C GLU A 217 -16.64 -8.66 21.12
N ASP A 218 -16.66 -8.67 19.78
CA ASP A 218 -15.70 -7.98 18.94
C ASP A 218 -16.22 -6.62 18.42
N TRP A 219 -17.41 -6.18 18.83
CA TRP A 219 -18.01 -4.93 18.34
C TRP A 219 -17.13 -3.70 18.62
N SER A 220 -16.53 -3.61 19.82
CA SER A 220 -15.65 -2.51 20.19
C SER A 220 -14.38 -2.41 19.34
N LYS A 221 -14.01 -3.50 18.64
CA LYS A 221 -12.84 -3.57 17.76
C LYS A 221 -13.09 -3.04 16.35
N ILE A 222 -14.37 -2.87 15.98
CA ILE A 222 -14.79 -2.47 14.63
C ILE A 222 -15.72 -1.27 14.64
N SER A 223 -16.25 -0.86 15.80
CA SER A 223 -17.26 0.21 15.92
C SER A 223 -16.77 1.58 15.47
N HIS A 224 -15.46 1.77 15.31
CA HIS A 224 -14.87 2.98 14.74
C HIS A 224 -15.01 3.06 13.21
N ILE A 225 -15.35 1.96 12.53
CA ILE A 225 -15.46 1.89 11.07
C ILE A 225 -16.80 2.50 10.64
N PRO A 226 -16.79 3.57 9.80
CA PRO A 226 -18.03 4.28 9.45
C PRO A 226 -19.04 3.45 8.65
N ASN A 227 -18.57 2.59 7.75
CA ASN A 227 -19.43 1.80 6.86
C ASN A 227 -19.28 0.30 7.14
N LEU A 228 -20.11 -0.23 8.04
CA LEU A 228 -20.15 -1.65 8.41
C LEU A 228 -21.34 -2.36 7.78
N GLU A 229 -21.07 -3.46 7.06
CA GLU A 229 -22.10 -4.39 6.60
C GLU A 229 -21.85 -5.76 7.23
N ILE A 230 -22.80 -6.28 8.02
CA ILE A 230 -22.65 -7.57 8.71
C ILE A 230 -23.89 -8.42 8.46
N GLY A 231 -23.70 -9.59 7.84
CA GLY A 231 -24.77 -10.54 7.55
C GLY A 231 -25.43 -10.34 6.18
N HIS A 232 -26.30 -11.28 5.83
CA HIS A 232 -26.94 -11.34 4.52
C HIS A 232 -28.12 -10.37 4.35
N TYR A 233 -28.09 -9.55 3.30
CA TYR A 233 -29.32 -9.15 2.63
C TYR A 233 -29.92 -10.39 1.95
N ASN A 234 -31.15 -10.74 2.34
CA ASN A 234 -32.03 -11.57 1.53
C ASN A 234 -32.43 -10.75 0.30
N ILE A 235 -32.16 -11.29 -0.89
CA ILE A 235 -33.04 -11.10 -2.05
C ILE A 235 -33.73 -12.45 -2.26
#